data_AF-A0A2R6FFV8-F1
#
_entry.id   AF-A0A2R6FFV8-F1
#
_cell.length_a   1.000
_cell.length_b   1.000
_cell.length_c   1.000
_cell.angle_alpha   90.00
_cell.angle_beta   90.00
_cell.angle_gamma   90.00
#
_symmetry.space_group_name_H-M   'P 1'
#
loop_
_entity.id
_entity.type
_entity.pdbx_description
1 polymer ?
#
loop_
_entity_poly.entity_id
_entity_poly.type
_entity_poly.pdbx_seq_one_letter_code
_entity_poly.pdbx_strand_id
1 'polypeptide(L)' 'MTRVEVTDEVVRQLREVLDADLLDDEYNYMGARFAAMDLGHDELAEFVREADAATYYEALQRSKRLESTE' A
#
# COMPACT_ATOMS: atom_id res chain seq x y z
N MET A 1 -6.45 -8.54 -11.96
CA MET A 1 -5.56 -7.38 -11.79
C MET A 1 -5.96 -6.35 -12.82
N THR A 2 -6.46 -5.22 -12.34
CA THR A 2 -7.00 -4.12 -13.13
C THR A 2 -6.41 -2.82 -12.60
N ARG A 3 -6.44 -1.77 -13.42
CA ARG A 3 -6.05 -0.43 -12.96
C ARG A 3 -7.14 0.10 -12.03
N VAL A 4 -6.86 0.10 -10.72
CA VAL A 4 -7.76 0.60 -9.67
C VAL A 4 -7.33 2.02 -9.31
N GLU A 5 -8.28 2.85 -8.88
CA GLU A 5 -7.96 4.20 -8.41
C GLU A 5 -7.14 4.13 -7.11
N VAL A 6 -6.06 4.92 -7.05
CA VAL A 6 -5.26 5.09 -5.83
C VAL A 6 -5.85 6.23 -5.01
N THR A 7 -6.58 5.88 -3.96
CA THR A 7 -7.20 6.84 -3.03
C THR A 7 -6.20 7.34 -1.97
N ASP A 8 -6.48 8.49 -1.37
CA ASP A 8 -5.69 9.00 -0.25
C ASP A 8 -5.69 8.06 0.95
N GLU A 9 -6.78 7.31 1.16
CA GLU A 9 -6.88 6.32 2.24
C GLU A 9 -5.97 5.11 2.00
N VAL A 10 -5.91 4.59 0.77
CA VAL A 10 -4.95 3.53 0.39
C VAL A 10 -3.50 4.00 0.62
N VAL A 11 -3.20 5.25 0.26
CA VAL A 11 -1.87 5.84 0.47
C VAL A 11 -1.55 5.99 1.96
N ARG A 12 -2.53 6.43 2.76
CA ARG A 12 -2.40 6.56 4.22
C ARG A 12 -2.14 5.22 4.89
N GLN A 13 -2.96 4.21 4.57
CA GLN A 13 -2.83 2.86 5.11
C GLN A 13 -1.52 2.19 4.67
N LEU A 14 -1.09 2.40 3.42
CA LEU A 14 0.18 1.87 2.93
C LEU A 14 1.37 2.49 3.67
N ARG A 15 1.29 3.78 4.02
CA ARG A 15 2.28 4.42 4.88
C ARG A 15 2.32 3.79 6.28
N GLU A 16 1.17 3.56 6.91
CA GLU A 16 1.11 2.90 8.22
C GLU A 16 1.74 1.49 8.19
N VAL A 17 1.52 0.73 7.10
CA VAL A 17 2.16 -0.56 6.89
C VAL A 17 3.69 -0.44 6.79
N LEU A 18 4.19 0.57 6.05
CA LEU A 18 5.62 0.82 5.89
C LEU A 18 6.28 1.27 7.21
N ASP A 19 5.60 2.12 7.99
CA ASP A 19 6.08 2.61 9.29
C ASP A 19 6.11 1.51 10.36
N ALA A 20 5.18 0.55 10.26
CA ALA A 20 5.13 -0.61 11.15
C ALA A 20 6.25 -1.64 10.90
N ASP A 21 7.08 -1.46 9.86
CA ASP A 21 8.19 -2.35 9.46
C ASP A 21 7.75 -3.83 9.32
N LEU A 22 6.49 -4.05 8.91
CA LEU A 22 5.90 -5.38 8.74
C LEU A 22 6.26 -6.04 7.40
N LEU A 23 6.97 -5.33 6.53
CA LEU A 23 7.34 -5.75 5.19
C LEU A 23 8.83 -6.02 5.09
N ASP A 24 9.22 -7.25 4.76
CA ASP A 24 10.61 -7.56 4.36
C ASP A 24 11.04 -6.80 3.10
N ASP A 25 10.10 -6.59 2.16
CA ASP A 25 10.32 -5.86 0.92
C ASP A 25 9.05 -5.08 0.55
N GLU A 26 9.18 -3.77 0.39
CA GLU A 26 8.09 -2.85 0.04
C GLU A 26 7.46 -3.11 -1.34
N TYR A 27 8.19 -3.74 -2.27
CA TYR A 27 7.69 -4.12 -3.59
C TYR A 27 6.94 -5.45 -3.55
N ASN A 28 6.98 -6.18 -2.43
CA ASN A 28 6.20 -7.38 -2.21
C ASN A 28 4.74 -7.02 -1.90
N TYR A 29 3.95 -6.73 -2.94
CA TYR A 29 2.53 -6.42 -2.81
C TYR A 29 1.74 -7.53 -2.12
N MET A 30 2.12 -8.81 -2.29
CA MET A 30 1.47 -9.91 -1.54
C MET A 30 1.71 -9.77 -0.03
N GLY A 31 2.94 -9.43 0.38
CA GLY A 31 3.26 -9.10 1.77
C GLY A 31 2.48 -7.89 2.28
N ALA A 32 2.40 -6.82 1.47
CA ALA A 32 1.70 -5.60 1.84
C ALA A 32 0.20 -5.86 2.11
N ARG A 33 -0.41 -6.77 1.34
CA ARG A 33 -1.78 -7.22 1.59
C ARG A 33 -1.93 -7.92 2.94
N PHE A 34 -0.98 -8.79 3.32
CA PHE A 34 -1.04 -9.47 4.61
C PHE A 34 -0.85 -8.50 5.77
N ALA A 35 0.13 -7.60 5.68
CA ALA A 35 0.35 -6.57 6.69
C ALA A 35 -0.87 -5.64 6.82
N ALA A 36 -1.51 -5.29 5.70
CA ALA A 36 -2.75 -4.53 5.70
C ALA A 36 -3.88 -5.26 6.47
N MET A 37 -4.06 -6.57 6.24
CA MET A 37 -5.04 -7.36 6.98
C MET A 37 -4.72 -7.48 8.48
N ASP A 38 -3.44 -7.57 8.84
CA ASP A 38 -2.99 -7.63 10.25
C ASP A 38 -3.33 -6.34 11.00
N LEU A 39 -3.11 -5.19 10.35
CA LEU A 39 -3.40 -3.86 10.89
C LEU A 39 -4.88 -3.44 10.80
N GLY A 40 -5.73 -4.23 10.15
CA GLY A 40 -7.15 -3.88 9.93
C GLY A 40 -7.39 -2.83 8.83
N HIS A 41 -6.46 -2.73 7.88
CA HIS A 41 -6.53 -1.84 6.72
C HIS A 41 -7.24 -2.53 5.54
N ASP A 42 -8.57 -2.65 5.65
CA ASP A 42 -9.40 -3.37 4.68
C ASP A 42 -9.33 -2.76 3.26
N GLU A 43 -9.31 -1.42 3.13
CA GLU A 43 -9.22 -0.74 1.83
C GLU A 43 -7.91 -1.02 1.12
N LEU A 44 -6.78 -1.01 1.83
CA LEU A 44 -5.49 -1.38 1.27
C LEU A 44 -5.46 -2.87 0.88
N ALA A 45 -6.01 -3.75 1.72
CA ALA A 45 -6.04 -5.18 1.43
C ALA A 45 -6.88 -5.51 0.19
N GLU A 46 -8.01 -4.83 0.00
CA GLU A 46 -8.84 -4.92 -1.20
C GLU A 46 -8.16 -4.32 -2.42
N PHE A 47 -7.60 -3.11 -2.29
CA PHE A 47 -6.84 -2.45 -3.35
C PHE A 47 -5.72 -3.35 -3.87
N VAL A 48 -4.88 -3.91 -3.00
CA VAL A 48 -3.75 -4.77 -3.40
C VAL A 48 -4.21 -6.07 -4.07
N ARG A 49 -5.38 -6.58 -3.69
CA ARG A 49 -5.96 -7.78 -4.32
C ARG A 49 -6.38 -7.51 -5.77
N GLU A 50 -6.89 -6.31 -6.06
CA GLU A 50 -7.47 -5.96 -7.35
C GLU A 50 -6.49 -5.24 -8.28
N ALA A 51 -5.62 -4.41 -7.72
CA ALA A 51 -4.63 -3.61 -8.42
C ALA A 51 -3.63 -4.49 -9.17
N ASP A 52 -3.21 -4.03 -10.33
CA ASP A 52 -2.00 -4.54 -10.96
C ASP A 52 -0.73 -4.00 -10.27
N ALA A 53 0.42 -4.63 -10.55
CA ALA A 53 1.68 -4.27 -9.94
C ALA A 53 2.09 -2.80 -10.19
N ALA A 54 1.81 -2.24 -11.37
CA ALA A 54 2.13 -0.85 -11.66
C ALA A 54 1.27 0.12 -10.85
N THR A 55 -0.01 -0.21 -10.67
CA THR A 55 -0.94 0.56 -9.82
C THR A 55 -0.49 0.52 -8.35
N TYR A 56 -0.07 -0.64 -7.85
CA TYR A 56 0.52 -0.75 -6.50
C TYR A 56 1.79 0.11 -6.35
N TYR A 57 2.71 0.05 -7.32
CA TYR A 57 3.92 0.87 -7.26
C TYR A 57 3.66 2.37 -7.35
N GLU A 58 2.58 2.79 -8.01
CA GLU A 58 2.14 4.19 -7.99
C GLU A 58 1.71 4.60 -6.57
N ALA A 59 0.92 3.78 -5.88
CA ALA A 59 0.51 4.02 -4.50
C ALA A 59 1.71 4.05 -3.55
N LEU A 60 2.67 3.14 -3.72
CA LEU A 60 3.91 3.10 -2.95
C LEU A 60 4.72 4.39 -3.11
N GLN A 61 4.91 4.85 -4.34
CA GLN A 61 5.62 6.11 -4.59
C GLN A 61 4.89 7.33 -4.02
N ARG A 62 3.55 7.36 -4.06
CA ARG A 62 2.77 8.44 -3.42
C ARG A 62 2.96 8.43 -1.90
N SER A 63 2.91 7.25 -1.28
CA SER A 63 3.08 7.07 0.17
C SER A 63 4.44 7.57 0.64
N LYS A 64 5.50 7.26 -0.10
CA LYS A 64 6.86 7.73 0.18
C LYS A 64 7.05 9.23 -0.04
N ARG A 65 6.38 9.83 -1.03
CA ARG A 65 6.50 11.26 -1.31
C ARG A 65 5.91 12.12 -0.18
N LEU A 66 4.90 11.60 0.52
CA LEU A 66 4.33 12.26 1.69
C LEU A 66 5.32 12.34 2.86
N GLU A 67 6.26 11.40 2.98
CA GLU A 67 7.32 11.43 3.99
C GLU A 67 8.36 12.53 3.72
N SER A 68 8.64 12.85 2.45
CA SER A 68 9.62 13.89 2.08
C SER A 68 9.12 15.34 2.25
N THR A 69 7.89 15.54 2.70
CA THR A 69 7.29 16.88 2.88
C THR A 69 7.21 17.30 4.36
N GLU A 70 8.08 16.73 5.21
CA GLU A 70 8.22 17.10 6.64
C GLU A 70 9.62 17.67 6.94
#